data_AF-A0A395XCW7-F1
#
_entry.id   AF-A0A395XCW7-F1
#
_cell.length_a   1.000
_cell.length_b   1.000
_cell.length_c   1.000
_cell.angle_alpha   90.00
_cell.angle_beta   90.00
_cell.angle_gamma   90.00
#
_symmetry.space_group_name_H-M   'P 1'
#
loop_
_entity.id
_entity.type
_entity.pdbx_description
1 polymer ?
#
loop_
_entity_poly.entity_id
_entity_poly.type
_entity_poly.pdbx_seq_one_letter_code
_entity_poly.pdbx_strand_id
1 'polypeptide(L)'
;MDFGTEDTRNNLEKQVFDEYKRRTSVVKIIIILAVILAFLSFGMVMGNASRINEAIAKAESVSAHTGNEQPGKSAALHNVNAWLTGSNTPFPAGVSNIMWDGAVKTADYTDNATNTPVNVQHWVHTFEFTDHAGNVRRVSQITVVRDGVASAPNDPSILPPDATAKTSGQSTKPNGHLSLDNSNTLDNLIKTWAKAYVGKDMNAFTVLIADPDTNHIYQPANLGTLENVGQNWAVWQTKPDSDDTDKARSGYAVVSVTLNFHPYPNTDDTTNTQTTQTQTARTTLSLLVKDPQSGSAKIVDWGADGMIDTLKPYANALAKDTVATTTTDDDTTTTPGSGDTPTPQATNLP
;
A
#
# COMPACT_ATOMS: atom_id res chain seq x y z
N MET A 1 77.60 -77.95 18.10
CA MET A 1 76.66 -77.63 19.19
C MET A 1 76.60 -76.12 19.29
N ASP A 2 75.42 -75.62 18.98
CA ASP A 2 74.79 -74.33 19.27
C ASP A 2 75.63 -73.17 19.87
N PHE A 3 75.94 -72.17 19.03
CA PHE A 3 76.37 -70.82 19.42
C PHE A 3 75.62 -69.77 18.55
N GLY A 4 74.30 -69.94 18.38
CA GLY A 4 73.50 -69.10 17.48
C GLY A 4 72.29 -68.41 18.11
N THR A 5 72.06 -68.53 19.42
CA THR A 5 70.77 -68.18 20.04
C THR A 5 70.82 -66.97 20.98
N GLU A 6 72.00 -66.49 21.39
CA GLU A 6 72.12 -65.42 22.41
C GLU A 6 72.23 -64.01 21.81
N ASP A 7 72.95 -63.83 20.69
CA ASP A 7 73.06 -62.53 20.00
C ASP A 7 71.77 -62.09 19.28
N THR A 8 70.94 -63.06 18.86
CA THR A 8 69.69 -62.79 18.17
C THR A 8 68.60 -62.30 19.15
N ARG A 9 68.58 -62.82 20.39
CA ARG A 9 67.64 -62.37 21.45
C ARG A 9 67.94 -60.95 21.93
N ASN A 10 69.21 -60.61 22.18
CA ASN A 10 69.59 -59.28 22.66
C ASN A 10 69.32 -58.16 21.63
N ASN A 11 69.42 -58.47 20.34
CA ASN A 11 69.11 -57.51 19.27
C ASN A 11 67.59 -57.36 19.04
N LEU A 12 66.82 -58.44 19.19
CA LEU A 12 65.35 -58.41 19.16
C LEU A 12 64.78 -57.65 20.37
N GLU A 13 65.31 -57.85 21.57
CA GLU A 13 64.86 -57.16 22.78
C GLU A 13 65.19 -55.65 22.72
N LYS A 14 66.35 -55.25 22.20
CA LYS A 14 66.67 -53.82 21.95
C LYS A 14 65.79 -53.18 20.88
N GLN A 15 65.52 -53.87 19.77
CA GLN A 15 64.63 -53.34 18.73
C GLN A 15 63.18 -53.19 19.21
N VAL A 16 62.68 -54.14 20.01
CA VAL A 16 61.34 -54.05 20.60
C VAL A 16 61.27 -52.93 21.64
N PHE A 17 62.29 -52.74 22.46
CA PHE A 17 62.31 -51.68 23.48
C PHE A 17 62.41 -50.27 22.87
N ASP A 18 63.20 -50.10 21.80
CA ASP A 18 63.30 -48.83 21.08
C ASP A 18 62.02 -48.53 20.27
N GLU A 19 61.36 -49.54 19.71
CA GLU A 19 60.06 -49.36 19.06
C GLU A 19 58.96 -49.04 20.07
N TYR A 20 58.99 -49.63 21.27
CA TYR A 20 58.07 -49.31 22.36
C TYR A 20 58.28 -47.88 22.87
N LYS A 21 59.53 -47.44 23.03
CA LYS A 21 59.87 -46.08 23.49
C LYS A 21 59.49 -45.01 22.46
N ARG A 22 59.64 -45.29 21.17
CA ARG A 22 59.23 -44.40 20.07
C ARG A 22 57.71 -44.33 19.90
N ARG A 23 56.99 -45.45 20.10
CA ARG A 23 55.51 -45.44 20.13
C ARG A 23 54.97 -44.70 21.35
N THR A 24 55.59 -44.84 22.52
CA THR A 24 55.15 -44.16 23.74
C THR A 24 55.41 -42.65 23.70
N SER A 25 56.50 -42.20 23.05
CA SER A 25 56.76 -40.76 22.85
C SER A 25 55.84 -40.14 21.79
N VAL A 26 55.51 -40.86 20.72
CA VAL A 26 54.53 -40.41 19.71
C VAL A 26 53.11 -40.33 20.28
N VAL A 27 52.69 -41.31 21.09
CA VAL A 27 51.37 -41.25 21.77
C VAL A 27 51.29 -40.08 22.75
N LYS A 28 52.36 -39.79 23.51
CA LYS A 28 52.41 -38.62 24.40
C LYS A 28 52.33 -37.29 23.63
N ILE A 29 53.01 -37.19 22.49
CA ILE A 29 52.95 -36.00 21.62
C ILE A 29 51.54 -35.83 21.03
N ILE A 30 50.89 -36.91 20.59
CA ILE A 30 49.52 -36.86 20.06
C ILE A 30 48.51 -36.46 21.14
N ILE A 31 48.64 -36.96 22.37
CA ILE A 31 47.75 -36.59 23.49
C ILE A 31 47.93 -35.10 23.83
N ILE A 32 49.16 -34.59 23.89
CA ILE A 32 49.41 -33.16 24.15
C ILE A 32 48.85 -32.29 23.01
N LEU A 33 49.04 -32.71 21.76
CA LEU A 33 48.49 -32.00 20.59
C LEU A 33 46.96 -32.01 20.59
N ALA A 34 46.33 -33.13 20.97
CA ALA A 34 44.88 -33.27 21.08
C ALA A 34 44.31 -32.39 22.21
N VAL A 35 45.01 -32.27 23.34
CA VAL A 35 44.60 -31.38 24.44
C VAL A 35 44.74 -29.90 24.05
N ILE A 36 45.79 -29.53 23.31
CA ILE A 36 45.97 -28.15 22.81
C ILE A 36 44.91 -27.82 21.75
N LEU A 37 44.61 -28.75 20.83
CA LEU A 37 43.53 -28.59 19.85
C LEU A 37 42.14 -28.55 20.51
N ALA A 38 41.90 -29.33 21.57
CA ALA A 38 40.67 -29.26 22.36
C ALA A 38 40.52 -27.91 23.07
N PHE A 39 41.59 -27.36 23.65
CA PHE A 39 41.59 -26.03 24.27
C PHE A 39 41.40 -24.88 23.25
N LEU A 40 42.00 -24.98 22.06
CA LEU A 40 41.79 -24.02 20.96
C LEU A 40 40.35 -24.08 20.42
N SER A 41 39.73 -25.26 20.40
CA SER A 41 38.32 -25.42 19.99
C SER A 41 37.33 -24.85 21.01
N PHE A 42 37.63 -24.92 22.31
CA PHE A 42 36.76 -24.35 23.36
C PHE A 42 36.75 -22.81 23.33
N GLY A 43 37.87 -22.18 22.96
CA GLY A 43 37.97 -20.72 22.77
C GLY A 43 37.19 -20.17 21.56
N MET A 44 37.03 -20.96 20.49
CA MET A 44 36.23 -20.56 19.32
C MET A 44 34.73 -20.78 19.50
N VAL A 45 34.30 -21.70 20.37
CA VAL A 45 32.86 -21.95 20.62
C VAL A 45 32.25 -20.86 21.51
N MET A 46 33.00 -20.31 22.47
CA MET A 46 32.49 -19.26 23.37
C MET A 46 32.48 -17.84 22.75
N GLY A 47 33.32 -17.56 21.75
CA GLY A 47 33.28 -16.29 21.00
C GLY A 47 32.18 -16.22 19.94
N ASN A 48 31.67 -17.38 19.50
CA ASN A 48 30.60 -17.46 18.50
C ASN A 48 29.22 -17.65 19.12
N ALA A 49 29.08 -18.16 20.35
CA ALA A 49 27.76 -18.30 20.98
C ALA A 49 27.07 -16.94 21.23
N SER A 50 27.81 -15.91 21.62
CA SER A 50 27.27 -14.55 21.76
C SER A 50 26.92 -13.93 20.41
N ARG A 51 27.75 -14.15 19.37
CA ARG A 51 27.48 -13.67 18.00
C ARG A 51 26.40 -14.45 17.28
N ILE A 52 26.20 -15.74 17.60
CA ILE A 52 25.12 -16.58 17.11
C ILE A 52 23.83 -16.22 17.85
N ASN A 53 23.86 -15.95 19.16
CA ASN A 53 22.68 -15.44 19.87
C ASN A 53 22.33 -14.01 19.44
N GLU A 54 23.29 -13.14 19.13
CA GLU A 54 23.04 -11.84 18.52
C GLU A 54 22.58 -11.97 17.07
N ALA A 55 23.12 -12.92 16.28
CA ALA A 55 22.68 -13.16 14.91
C ALA A 55 21.33 -13.87 14.86
N ILE A 56 20.97 -14.69 15.84
CA ILE A 56 19.65 -15.30 16.02
C ILE A 56 18.69 -14.28 16.59
N ALA A 57 19.06 -13.43 17.56
CA ALA A 57 18.20 -12.34 18.03
C ALA A 57 18.04 -11.24 16.96
N LYS A 58 19.06 -11.01 16.13
CA LYS A 58 19.00 -10.13 14.95
C LYS A 58 18.30 -10.81 13.79
N ALA A 59 18.36 -12.13 13.65
CA ALA A 59 17.58 -12.88 12.66
C ALA A 59 16.17 -13.19 13.16
N GLU A 60 15.86 -13.14 14.44
CA GLU A 60 14.53 -13.26 15.03
C GLU A 60 13.89 -11.88 15.10
N SER A 61 14.65 -10.80 15.34
CA SER A 61 14.16 -9.44 15.08
C SER A 61 13.99 -9.24 13.58
N VAL A 62 14.96 -9.60 12.73
CA VAL A 62 14.79 -9.52 11.27
C VAL A 62 13.71 -10.50 10.78
N SER A 63 13.57 -11.74 11.28
CA SER A 63 12.54 -12.70 10.80
C SER A 63 11.16 -12.49 11.42
N ALA A 64 11.06 -11.96 12.64
CA ALA A 64 9.78 -11.47 13.18
C ALA A 64 9.35 -10.15 12.51
N HIS A 65 10.29 -9.39 11.91
CA HIS A 65 10.01 -8.12 11.23
C HIS A 65 9.97 -8.21 9.68
N THR A 66 10.39 -9.31 9.03
CA THR A 66 10.56 -9.35 7.55
C THR A 66 9.36 -9.82 6.73
N GLY A 67 8.23 -10.13 7.35
CA GLY A 67 6.97 -10.31 6.60
C GLY A 67 6.03 -9.10 6.67
N ASN A 68 6.11 -8.32 7.76
CA ASN A 68 4.95 -7.53 8.21
C ASN A 68 5.29 -6.13 8.75
N GLU A 69 6.55 -5.68 8.75
CA GLU A 69 6.91 -4.34 9.23
C GLU A 69 7.69 -3.56 8.17
N GLN A 70 6.98 -2.67 7.48
CA GLN A 70 7.57 -1.67 6.58
C GLN A 70 7.75 -0.35 7.35
N PRO A 71 8.81 0.45 7.08
CA PRO A 71 9.01 1.74 7.71
C PRO A 71 7.76 2.62 7.62
N GLY A 72 7.36 3.23 8.73
CA GLY A 72 6.17 4.07 8.79
C GLY A 72 4.83 3.36 8.94
N LYS A 73 4.77 2.01 8.95
CA LYS A 73 3.51 1.27 9.12
C LYS A 73 2.73 1.68 10.37
N SER A 74 3.39 1.84 11.52
CA SER A 74 2.75 2.25 12.76
C SER A 74 2.19 3.67 12.70
N ALA A 75 2.94 4.61 12.13
CA ALA A 75 2.49 5.99 11.91
C ALA A 75 1.30 6.02 10.93
N ALA A 76 1.34 5.22 9.87
CA ALA A 76 0.26 5.09 8.91
C ALA A 76 -1.01 4.54 9.57
N LEU A 77 -0.90 3.41 10.27
CA LEU A 77 -2.03 2.76 10.95
C LEU A 77 -2.62 3.66 12.04
N HIS A 78 -1.77 4.38 12.77
CA HIS A 78 -2.24 5.35 13.76
C HIS A 78 -3.07 6.46 13.10
N ASN A 79 -2.59 7.03 12.00
CA ASN A 79 -3.30 8.09 11.29
C ASN A 79 -4.63 7.59 10.68
N VAL A 80 -4.61 6.42 10.04
CA VAL A 80 -5.83 5.81 9.49
C VAL A 80 -6.85 5.53 10.59
N ASN A 81 -6.44 4.95 11.72
CA ASN A 81 -7.35 4.73 12.84
C ASN A 81 -7.91 6.05 13.39
N ALA A 82 -7.06 7.04 13.64
CA ALA A 82 -7.49 8.35 14.13
C ALA A 82 -8.49 9.03 13.19
N TRP A 83 -8.30 8.85 11.88
CA TRP A 83 -9.21 9.37 10.85
C TRP A 83 -10.54 8.59 10.80
N LEU A 84 -10.52 7.25 10.91
CA LEU A 84 -11.73 6.41 10.90
C LEU A 84 -12.56 6.50 12.18
N THR A 85 -11.94 6.74 13.34
CA THR A 85 -12.63 6.85 14.63
C THR A 85 -12.82 8.30 15.08
N GLY A 86 -12.28 9.26 14.34
CA GLY A 86 -12.34 10.67 14.66
C GLY A 86 -13.71 11.29 14.39
N SER A 87 -13.93 12.49 14.91
CA SER A 87 -15.19 13.22 14.71
C SER A 87 -15.43 13.70 13.27
N ASN A 88 -14.40 13.65 12.41
CA ASN A 88 -14.46 13.95 10.97
C ASN A 88 -14.37 12.67 10.13
N THR A 89 -14.69 11.51 10.70
CA THR A 89 -14.63 10.23 9.97
C THR A 89 -15.52 10.27 8.73
N PRO A 90 -15.07 9.72 7.59
CA PRO A 90 -15.94 9.45 6.45
C PRO A 90 -17.01 8.39 6.70
N PHE A 91 -16.84 7.59 7.75
CA PHE A 91 -17.68 6.43 8.05
C PHE A 91 -18.28 6.61 9.46
N PRO A 92 -19.28 7.50 9.64
CA PRO A 92 -19.86 7.79 10.94
C PRO A 92 -20.56 6.60 11.59
N ALA A 93 -20.99 5.62 10.78
CA ALA A 93 -21.52 4.36 11.28
C ALA A 93 -20.45 3.52 12.01
N GLY A 94 -19.17 3.78 11.76
CA GLY A 94 -18.03 2.99 12.22
C GLY A 94 -17.43 2.11 11.10
N VAL A 95 -16.39 1.37 11.47
CA VAL A 95 -15.70 0.41 10.61
C VAL A 95 -15.23 -0.77 11.44
N SER A 96 -14.91 -1.89 10.79
CA SER A 96 -14.34 -3.08 11.43
C SER A 96 -13.26 -3.71 10.55
N ASN A 97 -12.51 -4.67 11.12
CA ASN A 97 -11.55 -5.49 10.39
C ASN A 97 -10.49 -4.69 9.63
N ILE A 98 -9.92 -3.65 10.25
CA ILE A 98 -8.80 -2.93 9.61
C ILE A 98 -7.58 -3.85 9.51
N MET A 99 -7.15 -4.12 8.28
CA MET A 99 -6.03 -4.96 7.93
C MET A 99 -5.02 -4.14 7.13
N TRP A 100 -3.74 -4.48 7.27
CA TRP A 100 -2.68 -3.87 6.48
C TRP A 100 -2.31 -4.80 5.34
N ASP A 101 -2.40 -4.31 4.10
CA ASP A 101 -2.22 -5.13 2.90
C ASP A 101 -0.78 -5.05 2.37
N GLY A 102 -0.07 -3.96 2.69
CA GLY A 102 1.30 -3.78 2.26
C GLY A 102 1.75 -2.33 2.23
N ALA A 103 2.99 -2.12 1.82
CA ALA A 103 3.50 -0.78 1.55
C ALA A 103 4.48 -0.78 0.38
N VAL A 104 4.57 0.36 -0.31
CA VAL A 104 5.53 0.57 -1.39
C VAL A 104 6.35 1.81 -1.08
N LYS A 105 7.68 1.71 -1.19
CA LYS A 105 8.58 2.85 -1.15
C LYS A 105 8.49 3.63 -2.45
N THR A 106 8.19 4.92 -2.37
CA THR A 106 7.93 5.78 -3.53
C THR A 106 9.01 6.84 -3.75
N ALA A 107 9.77 7.18 -2.72
CA ALA A 107 10.95 8.03 -2.82
C ALA A 107 11.99 7.65 -1.76
N ASP A 108 13.25 7.85 -2.10
CA ASP A 108 14.39 7.67 -1.20
C ASP A 108 15.48 8.65 -1.63
N TYR A 109 15.75 9.66 -0.82
CA TYR A 109 16.73 10.69 -1.14
C TYR A 109 17.41 11.22 0.12
N THR A 110 18.55 11.87 -0.09
CA THR A 110 19.24 12.61 0.96
C THR A 110 18.84 14.08 0.87
N ASP A 111 18.19 14.56 1.92
CA ASP A 111 17.89 15.97 2.10
C ASP A 111 19.16 16.67 2.63
N ASN A 112 19.71 17.56 1.81
CA ASN A 112 20.90 18.36 2.13
C ASN A 112 20.53 19.80 2.53
N ALA A 113 19.25 20.10 2.77
CA ALA A 113 18.82 21.44 3.17
C ALA A 113 19.35 21.85 4.55
N THR A 114 19.70 20.88 5.40
CA THR A 114 20.34 21.08 6.70
C THR A 114 21.84 20.79 6.63
N ASN A 115 22.64 21.42 7.51
CA ASN A 115 24.09 21.17 7.62
C ASN A 115 24.45 19.70 7.89
N THR A 116 23.49 18.91 8.39
CA THR A 116 23.58 17.47 8.52
C THR A 116 22.69 16.84 7.44
N PRO A 117 23.24 16.05 6.49
CA PRO A 117 22.45 15.32 5.51
C PRO A 117 21.52 14.33 6.20
N VAL A 118 20.23 14.32 5.82
CA VAL A 118 19.23 13.42 6.38
C VAL A 118 18.65 12.53 5.30
N ASN A 119 18.58 11.22 5.53
CA ASN A 119 17.85 10.33 4.63
C ASN A 119 16.33 10.49 4.84
N VAL A 120 15.62 10.69 3.74
CA VAL A 120 14.18 10.85 3.69
C VAL A 120 13.59 9.80 2.76
N GLN A 121 12.68 9.00 3.30
CA GLN A 121 11.96 7.98 2.55
C GLN A 121 10.46 8.28 2.56
N HIS A 122 9.81 8.08 1.42
CA HIS A 122 8.36 8.16 1.32
C HIS A 122 7.81 6.77 1.07
N TRP A 123 6.75 6.42 1.80
CA TRP A 123 6.08 5.13 1.70
C TRP A 123 4.58 5.33 1.53
N VAL A 124 3.96 4.52 0.68
CA VAL A 124 2.50 4.44 0.56
C VAL A 124 2.07 3.13 1.20
N HIS A 125 1.39 3.20 2.33
CA HIS A 125 0.79 2.04 3.01
C HIS A 125 -0.65 1.87 2.55
N THR A 126 -1.08 0.63 2.39
CA THR A 126 -2.45 0.29 2.01
C THR A 126 -3.10 -0.53 3.10
N PHE A 127 -4.37 -0.22 3.37
CA PHE A 127 -5.19 -0.89 4.36
C PHE A 127 -6.55 -1.21 3.77
N GLU A 128 -7.11 -2.31 4.22
CA GLU A 128 -8.48 -2.71 3.97
C GLU A 128 -9.27 -2.68 5.27
N PHE A 129 -10.57 -2.37 5.18
CA PHE A 129 -11.51 -2.52 6.29
C PHE A 129 -12.91 -2.79 5.76
N THR A 130 -13.81 -3.21 6.64
CA THR A 130 -15.23 -3.36 6.32
C THR A 130 -16.01 -2.18 6.90
N ASP A 131 -16.76 -1.46 6.06
CA ASP A 131 -17.74 -0.48 6.56
C ASP A 131 -18.98 -1.17 7.14
N HIS A 132 -19.80 -0.46 7.92
CA HIS A 132 -21.01 -1.06 8.51
C HIS A 132 -22.10 -1.44 7.50
N ALA A 133 -21.99 -0.99 6.25
CA ALA A 133 -22.84 -1.47 5.16
C ALA A 133 -22.32 -2.78 4.55
N GLY A 134 -21.26 -3.38 5.12
CA GLY A 134 -20.68 -4.66 4.70
C GLY A 134 -19.72 -4.54 3.52
N ASN A 135 -19.40 -3.33 3.06
CA ASN A 135 -18.50 -3.15 1.92
C ASN A 135 -17.05 -3.22 2.38
N VAL A 136 -16.22 -3.96 1.65
CA VAL A 136 -14.77 -3.87 1.79
C VAL A 136 -14.31 -2.56 1.16
N ARG A 137 -13.60 -1.76 1.94
CA ARG A 137 -13.02 -0.48 1.55
C ARG A 137 -11.52 -0.57 1.62
N ARG A 138 -10.85 0.06 0.67
CA ARG A 138 -9.40 0.18 0.65
C ARG A 138 -9.00 1.63 0.82
N VAL A 139 -8.01 1.88 1.67
CA VAL A 139 -7.44 3.20 1.88
C VAL A 139 -5.93 3.14 1.78
N SER A 140 -5.34 4.24 1.34
CA SER A 140 -3.90 4.42 1.35
C SER A 140 -3.48 5.60 2.19
N GLN A 141 -2.36 5.45 2.89
CA GLN A 141 -1.74 6.49 3.69
C GLN A 141 -0.28 6.67 3.28
N ILE A 142 0.10 7.92 2.98
CA ILE A 142 1.50 8.25 2.76
C ILE A 142 2.17 8.46 4.11
N THR A 143 3.38 7.94 4.27
CA THR A 143 4.27 8.29 5.37
C THR A 143 5.59 8.82 4.87
N VAL A 144 6.17 9.71 5.66
CA VAL A 144 7.51 10.24 5.46
C VAL A 144 8.36 9.77 6.63
N VAL A 145 9.44 9.04 6.33
CA VAL A 145 10.43 8.61 7.31
C VAL A 145 11.65 9.49 7.16
N ARG A 146 11.92 10.29 8.19
CA ARG A 146 13.07 11.19 8.26
C ARG A 146 13.93 10.78 9.45
N ASP A 147 15.17 10.38 9.19
CA ASP A 147 16.12 9.93 10.21
C ASP A 147 15.56 8.83 11.14
N GLY A 148 14.82 7.88 10.57
CA GLY A 148 14.16 6.79 11.30
C GLY A 148 12.84 7.16 12.00
N VAL A 149 12.45 8.43 12.02
CA VAL A 149 11.16 8.90 12.57
C VAL A 149 10.13 8.98 11.46
N ALA A 150 9.01 8.26 11.62
CA ALA A 150 7.91 8.25 10.65
C ALA A 150 6.78 9.23 11.04
N SER A 151 6.24 9.92 10.04
CA SER A 151 5.04 10.76 10.17
C SER A 151 4.09 10.56 8.99
N ALA A 152 2.80 10.87 9.19
CA ALA A 152 1.75 10.81 8.19
C ALA A 152 1.21 12.22 7.96
N PRO A 153 1.67 12.96 6.93
CA PRO A 153 1.41 14.39 6.81
C PRO A 153 0.04 14.75 6.22
N ASN A 154 -0.68 13.79 5.64
CA ASN A 154 -1.92 14.01 4.90
C ASN A 154 -3.04 13.07 5.35
N ASP A 155 -4.27 13.45 5.02
CA ASP A 155 -5.45 12.61 5.22
C ASP A 155 -5.41 11.38 4.30
N PRO A 156 -5.88 10.20 4.76
CA PRO A 156 -5.93 9.00 3.95
C PRO A 156 -6.72 9.18 2.64
N SER A 157 -6.30 8.45 1.61
CA SER A 157 -7.00 8.37 0.32
C SER A 157 -7.95 7.18 0.31
N ILE A 158 -9.24 7.41 0.05
CA ILE A 158 -10.20 6.33 -0.20
C ILE A 158 -10.05 5.86 -1.63
N LEU A 159 -9.71 4.59 -1.81
CA LEU A 159 -9.46 4.00 -3.11
C LEU A 159 -10.69 3.19 -3.58
N PRO A 160 -10.86 3.01 -4.91
CA PRO A 160 -11.80 2.03 -5.45
C PRO A 160 -11.52 0.61 -4.92
N PRO A 161 -12.54 -0.27 -4.85
CA PRO A 161 -12.40 -1.63 -4.32
C PRO A 161 -11.31 -2.49 -4.99
N ASP A 162 -10.96 -2.20 -6.25
CA ASP A 162 -9.95 -2.94 -7.02
C ASP A 162 -8.66 -2.16 -7.31
N ALA A 163 -8.51 -0.96 -6.75
CA ALA A 163 -7.26 -0.23 -6.89
C ALA A 163 -6.14 -0.96 -6.12
N THR A 164 -5.19 -1.52 -6.87
CA THR A 164 -3.94 -2.07 -6.30
C THR A 164 -3.10 -0.94 -5.72
N ALA A 165 -2.39 -1.22 -4.62
CA ALA A 165 -1.38 -0.34 -4.05
C ALA A 165 -0.29 -0.06 -5.10
N LYS A 166 -0.38 1.08 -5.78
CA LYS A 166 0.49 1.45 -6.89
C LYS A 166 1.62 2.38 -6.43
N THR A 167 2.77 2.23 -7.08
CA THR A 167 4.12 2.40 -6.51
C THR A 167 4.73 3.81 -6.58
N SER A 168 3.94 4.88 -6.62
CA SER A 168 4.43 6.27 -6.63
C SER A 168 3.55 7.14 -5.73
N GLY A 169 4.12 8.07 -4.96
CA GLY A 169 3.39 8.71 -3.86
C GLY A 169 4.23 9.74 -3.11
N GLN A 170 4.00 11.03 -3.33
CA GLN A 170 4.48 12.11 -2.45
C GLN A 170 3.34 13.09 -2.16
N SER A 171 3.12 13.43 -0.88
CA SER A 171 2.05 14.37 -0.48
C SER A 171 2.31 15.81 -0.96
N THR A 172 3.58 16.16 -1.18
CA THR A 172 4.00 17.48 -1.67
C THR A 172 4.17 17.48 -3.17
N LYS A 173 4.21 18.69 -3.76
CA LYS A 173 4.42 18.87 -5.20
C LYS A 173 5.59 18.00 -5.68
N PRO A 174 5.37 17.15 -6.69
CA PRO A 174 6.40 16.24 -7.19
C PRO A 174 7.62 16.95 -7.76
N ASN A 175 8.81 16.48 -7.41
CA ASN A 175 10.06 17.05 -7.90
C ASN A 175 10.30 16.72 -9.38
N GLY A 176 10.75 17.71 -10.14
CA GLY A 176 11.15 17.56 -11.54
C GLY A 176 10.00 17.57 -12.55
N HIS A 177 8.74 17.69 -12.12
CA HIS A 177 7.61 17.86 -13.05
C HIS A 177 7.32 19.33 -13.31
N LEU A 178 6.90 19.65 -14.54
CA LEU A 178 6.43 20.98 -14.89
C LEU A 178 5.08 21.27 -14.23
N SER A 179 4.93 22.48 -13.68
CA SER A 179 3.63 22.94 -13.18
C SER A 179 2.61 22.98 -14.31
N LEU A 180 1.37 22.61 -13.98
CA LEU A 180 0.22 22.82 -14.83
C LEU A 180 -0.49 24.11 -14.41
N ASP A 181 -0.77 24.98 -15.37
CA ASP A 181 -1.58 26.17 -15.14
C ASP A 181 -3.04 25.79 -14.91
N ASN A 182 -3.65 26.34 -13.86
CA ASN A 182 -5.06 26.13 -13.58
C ASN A 182 -5.93 26.90 -14.57
N SER A 183 -6.90 26.21 -15.16
CA SER A 183 -7.95 26.81 -15.98
C SER A 183 -9.31 26.62 -15.30
N ASN A 184 -10.26 27.51 -15.57
CA ASN A 184 -11.64 27.35 -15.10
C ASN A 184 -12.27 26.04 -15.60
N THR A 185 -11.88 25.58 -16.80
CA THR A 185 -12.32 24.29 -17.35
C THR A 185 -11.84 23.13 -16.49
N LEU A 186 -10.56 23.14 -16.10
CA LEU A 186 -9.98 22.11 -15.24
C LEU A 186 -10.61 22.11 -13.85
N ASP A 187 -10.79 23.29 -13.24
CA ASP A 187 -11.44 23.42 -11.94
C ASP A 187 -12.89 22.89 -11.95
N ASN A 188 -13.67 23.25 -12.97
CA ASN A 188 -15.04 22.76 -13.15
C ASN A 188 -15.09 21.25 -13.40
N LEU A 189 -14.16 20.70 -14.18
CA LEU A 189 -14.02 19.25 -14.39
C LEU A 189 -13.75 18.54 -13.07
N ILE A 190 -12.78 19.02 -12.29
CA ILE A 190 -12.41 18.42 -10.99
C ILE A 190 -13.61 18.45 -10.04
N LYS A 191 -14.31 19.58 -9.92
CA LYS A 191 -15.51 19.68 -9.07
C LYS A 191 -16.63 18.74 -9.50
N THR A 192 -16.86 18.62 -10.81
CA THR A 192 -17.88 17.73 -11.38
C THR A 192 -17.53 16.27 -11.10
N TRP A 193 -16.28 15.88 -11.34
CA TRP A 193 -15.78 14.54 -11.04
C TRP A 193 -15.85 14.23 -9.55
N ALA A 194 -15.39 15.14 -8.69
CA ALA A 194 -15.41 14.95 -7.24
C ALA A 194 -16.84 14.77 -6.72
N LYS A 195 -17.80 15.52 -7.25
CA LYS A 195 -19.22 15.39 -6.87
C LYS A 195 -19.76 14.00 -7.21
N ALA A 196 -19.43 13.50 -8.40
CA ALA A 196 -19.85 12.18 -8.83
C ALA A 196 -19.12 11.06 -8.06
N TYR A 197 -17.82 11.22 -7.80
CA TYR A 197 -17.00 10.27 -7.04
C TYR A 197 -17.45 10.13 -5.58
N VAL A 198 -17.74 11.24 -4.89
CA VAL A 198 -18.23 11.22 -3.51
C VAL A 198 -19.66 10.67 -3.43
N GLY A 199 -20.46 10.84 -4.49
CA GLY A 199 -21.83 10.34 -4.57
C GLY A 199 -21.93 8.83 -4.80
N LYS A 200 -23.14 8.38 -5.18
CA LYS A 200 -23.48 6.95 -5.32
C LYS A 200 -23.98 6.53 -6.71
N ASP A 201 -24.11 7.46 -7.65
CA ASP A 201 -24.64 7.18 -8.98
C ASP A 201 -23.55 6.60 -9.90
N MET A 202 -23.53 5.27 -9.97
CA MET A 202 -22.56 4.51 -10.77
C MET A 202 -22.70 4.77 -12.29
N ASN A 203 -23.92 4.97 -12.79
CA ASN A 203 -24.16 5.20 -14.20
C ASN A 203 -23.68 6.59 -14.60
N ALA A 204 -24.04 7.62 -13.82
CA ALA A 204 -23.57 8.97 -14.05
C ALA A 204 -22.04 9.06 -13.93
N PHE A 205 -21.44 8.35 -12.96
CA PHE A 205 -19.99 8.32 -12.81
C PHE A 205 -19.31 7.64 -14.02
N THR A 206 -19.83 6.50 -14.47
CA THR A 206 -19.32 5.80 -15.67
C THR A 206 -19.40 6.69 -16.93
N VAL A 207 -20.53 7.37 -17.15
CA VAL A 207 -20.69 8.31 -18.27
C VAL A 207 -19.71 9.48 -18.17
N LEU A 208 -19.42 9.96 -16.97
CA LEU A 208 -18.52 11.08 -16.74
C LEU A 208 -17.07 10.75 -17.09
N ILE A 209 -16.59 9.54 -16.80
CA ILE A 209 -15.24 9.07 -17.19
C ILE A 209 -15.10 9.03 -18.71
N ALA A 210 -16.21 8.77 -19.43
CA ALA A 210 -16.27 8.73 -20.88
C ALA A 210 -15.18 7.82 -21.49
N ASP A 211 -15.04 6.63 -20.90
CA ASP A 211 -14.17 5.58 -21.42
C ASP A 211 -14.68 5.10 -22.80
N PRO A 212 -13.81 5.03 -23.82
CA PRO A 212 -14.18 4.48 -25.11
C PRO A 212 -14.54 2.98 -25.07
N ASP A 213 -14.05 2.21 -24.09
CA ASP A 213 -14.44 0.80 -23.93
C ASP A 213 -15.80 0.68 -23.23
N THR A 214 -16.78 0.19 -23.99
CA THR A 214 -18.15 0.03 -23.51
C THR A 214 -18.32 -1.11 -22.52
N ASN A 215 -17.31 -1.95 -22.27
CA ASN A 215 -17.36 -3.03 -21.27
C ASN A 215 -16.90 -2.59 -19.89
N HIS A 216 -16.37 -1.37 -19.78
CA HIS A 216 -15.95 -0.79 -18.51
C HIS A 216 -17.12 -0.10 -17.81
N ILE A 217 -17.12 -0.24 -16.48
CA ILE A 217 -17.96 0.54 -15.56
C ILE A 217 -17.09 1.05 -14.42
N TYR A 218 -17.57 2.10 -13.76
CA TYR A 218 -16.83 2.80 -12.73
C TYR A 218 -17.68 2.98 -11.49
N GLN A 219 -17.14 2.55 -10.35
CA GLN A 219 -17.81 2.66 -9.06
C GLN A 219 -17.37 3.95 -8.35
N PRO A 220 -18.30 4.85 -7.99
CA PRO A 220 -17.97 5.98 -7.13
C PRO A 220 -17.71 5.48 -5.70
N ALA A 221 -17.05 6.30 -4.89
CA ALA A 221 -16.70 5.93 -3.53
C ALA A 221 -17.93 5.80 -2.60
N ASN A 222 -19.10 6.33 -2.97
CA ASN A 222 -20.33 6.21 -2.18
C ASN A 222 -20.14 6.67 -0.72
N LEU A 223 -19.73 7.92 -0.57
CA LEU A 223 -19.32 8.50 0.71
C LEU A 223 -20.36 9.48 1.25
N GLY A 224 -21.01 10.27 0.39
CA GLY A 224 -21.96 11.26 0.85
C GLY A 224 -22.23 12.38 -0.15
N THR A 225 -22.25 13.62 0.35
CA THR A 225 -22.46 14.82 -0.45
C THR A 225 -21.24 15.72 -0.40
N LEU A 226 -20.67 16.03 -1.57
CA LEU A 226 -19.53 16.93 -1.67
C LEU A 226 -19.88 18.33 -1.16
N GLU A 227 -19.02 18.89 -0.32
CA GLU A 227 -19.08 20.28 0.14
C GLU A 227 -18.20 21.17 -0.74
N ASN A 228 -16.91 20.85 -0.84
CA ASN A 228 -15.96 21.59 -1.68
C ASN A 228 -14.74 20.74 -2.06
N VAL A 229 -13.94 21.25 -3.00
CA VAL A 229 -12.67 20.65 -3.44
C VAL A 229 -11.55 21.66 -3.27
N GLY A 230 -10.47 21.26 -2.59
CA GLY A 230 -9.21 21.98 -2.58
C GLY A 230 -8.23 21.34 -3.56
N GLN A 231 -7.54 22.14 -4.37
CA GLN A 231 -6.42 21.64 -5.17
C GLN A 231 -5.12 21.85 -4.40
N ASN A 232 -4.36 20.77 -4.19
CA ASN A 232 -3.10 20.81 -3.45
C ASN A 232 -1.93 21.20 -4.38
N TRP A 233 -1.86 20.56 -5.55
CA TRP A 233 -0.90 20.85 -6.61
C TRP A 233 -1.37 20.27 -7.96
N ALA A 234 -0.81 20.75 -9.07
CA ALA A 234 -1.05 20.22 -10.40
C ALA A 234 0.24 20.26 -11.24
N VAL A 235 0.56 19.14 -11.89
CA VAL A 235 1.76 18.98 -12.70
C VAL A 235 1.49 18.16 -13.96
N TRP A 236 2.29 18.36 -14.99
CA TRP A 236 2.32 17.44 -16.13
C TRP A 236 2.86 16.08 -15.70
N GLN A 237 2.26 14.99 -16.20
CA GLN A 237 2.65 13.64 -15.80
C GLN A 237 4.07 13.32 -16.27
N THR A 238 4.45 13.72 -17.48
CA THR A 238 5.79 13.47 -18.03
C THR A 238 6.77 14.53 -17.56
N LYS A 239 7.96 14.10 -17.14
CA LYS A 239 9.07 15.01 -16.79
C LYS A 239 9.69 15.58 -18.07
N PRO A 240 10.17 16.85 -18.06
CA PRO A 240 10.94 17.37 -19.16
C PRO A 240 12.26 16.62 -19.30
N ASP A 241 12.59 16.21 -20.52
CA ASP A 241 13.95 15.83 -20.89
C ASP A 241 14.69 17.11 -21.29
N SER A 242 15.91 17.30 -20.76
CA SER A 242 16.86 18.39 -21.04
C SER A 242 16.35 19.48 -22.01
N ASP A 243 16.01 20.66 -21.48
CA ASP A 243 15.53 21.88 -22.16
C ASP A 243 14.29 21.77 -23.09
N ASP A 244 13.80 20.56 -23.39
CA ASP A 244 12.61 20.33 -24.23
C ASP A 244 11.36 20.20 -23.35
N THR A 245 10.83 21.35 -22.93
CA THR A 245 9.63 21.43 -22.10
C THR A 245 8.35 21.05 -22.83
N ASP A 246 8.36 21.05 -24.16
CA ASP A 246 7.16 20.77 -24.96
C ASP A 246 6.82 19.27 -24.93
N LYS A 247 7.83 18.39 -24.95
CA LYS A 247 7.61 16.94 -24.77
C LYS A 247 7.04 16.57 -23.40
N ALA A 248 7.33 17.36 -22.37
CA ALA A 248 6.78 17.15 -21.03
C ALA A 248 5.25 17.33 -20.99
N ARG A 249 4.68 18.11 -21.93
CA ARG A 249 3.24 18.34 -22.06
C ARG A 249 2.58 17.18 -22.80
N SER A 250 2.66 16.00 -22.21
CA SER A 250 2.35 14.69 -22.82
C SER A 250 0.86 14.40 -23.05
N GLY A 251 -0.01 15.43 -23.05
CA GLY A 251 -1.46 15.27 -23.06
C GLY A 251 -2.04 14.75 -21.73
N TYR A 252 -1.21 14.47 -20.73
CA TYR A 252 -1.64 14.01 -19.40
C TYR A 252 -1.04 14.86 -18.29
N ALA A 253 -1.87 15.21 -17.33
CA ALA A 253 -1.46 15.84 -16.09
C ALA A 253 -1.98 15.09 -14.88
N VAL A 254 -1.35 15.30 -13.74
CA VAL A 254 -1.77 14.77 -12.45
C VAL A 254 -2.07 15.92 -11.53
N VAL A 255 -3.24 15.85 -10.88
CA VAL A 255 -3.72 16.86 -9.95
C VAL A 255 -3.99 16.20 -8.61
N SER A 256 -3.32 16.67 -7.54
CA SER A 256 -3.68 16.29 -6.18
C SER A 256 -4.80 17.18 -5.66
N VAL A 257 -5.82 16.54 -5.13
CA VAL A 257 -7.02 17.19 -4.61
C VAL A 257 -7.34 16.71 -3.21
N THR A 258 -7.96 17.60 -2.45
CA THR A 258 -8.58 17.34 -1.16
C THR A 258 -10.09 17.48 -1.33
N LEU A 259 -10.83 16.39 -1.09
CA LEU A 259 -12.28 16.38 -1.15
C LEU A 259 -12.85 16.57 0.25
N ASN A 260 -13.67 17.59 0.44
CA ASN A 260 -14.42 17.86 1.67
C ASN A 260 -15.88 17.50 1.43
N PHE A 261 -16.48 16.68 2.28
CA PHE A 261 -17.84 16.18 2.09
C PHE A 261 -18.56 15.90 3.42
N HIS A 262 -19.88 15.87 3.36
CA HIS A 262 -20.72 15.38 4.45
C HIS A 262 -21.03 13.90 4.20
N PRO A 263 -20.60 13.00 5.08
CA PRO A 263 -20.90 11.57 4.94
C PRO A 263 -22.39 11.29 4.92
N TYR A 264 -22.78 10.18 4.28
CA TYR A 264 -24.17 9.73 4.37
C TYR A 264 -24.53 9.49 5.84
N PRO A 265 -25.73 9.94 6.26
CA PRO A 265 -26.17 9.72 7.62
C PRO A 265 -26.32 8.23 7.88
N ASN A 266 -25.99 7.81 9.10
CA ASN A 266 -26.19 6.45 9.52
C ASN A 266 -27.60 6.32 10.13
N THR A 267 -28.40 5.39 9.62
CA THR A 267 -29.69 5.03 10.22
C THR A 267 -29.48 3.79 11.05
N ASP A 268 -29.73 3.88 12.34
CA ASP A 268 -29.80 2.69 13.18
C ASP A 268 -31.15 2.01 12.93
N ASP A 269 -31.14 0.88 12.23
CA ASP A 269 -32.34 0.11 11.91
C ASP A 269 -33.12 -0.36 13.16
N THR A 270 -32.46 -0.47 14.31
CA THR A 270 -33.10 -0.92 15.56
C THR A 270 -33.87 0.19 16.27
N THR A 271 -33.40 1.43 16.15
CA THR A 271 -34.01 2.59 16.80
C THR A 271 -34.70 3.54 15.83
N ASN A 272 -34.52 3.32 14.52
CA ASN A 272 -34.85 4.22 13.42
C ASN A 272 -34.33 5.66 13.66
N THR A 273 -33.22 5.78 14.41
CA THR A 273 -32.60 7.07 14.69
C THR A 273 -31.49 7.33 13.68
N GLN A 274 -31.55 8.52 13.08
CA GLN A 274 -30.56 8.93 12.10
C GLN A 274 -29.47 9.74 12.80
N THR A 275 -28.26 9.19 12.84
CA THR A 275 -27.08 9.94 13.28
C THR A 275 -26.57 10.75 12.09
N THR A 276 -26.80 12.07 12.18
CA THR A 276 -26.28 13.02 11.20
C THR A 276 -24.97 13.58 11.72
N GLN A 277 -23.89 13.34 10.99
CA GLN A 277 -22.60 13.96 11.31
C GLN A 277 -22.61 15.41 10.83
N THR A 278 -22.37 16.35 11.74
CA THR A 278 -22.33 17.79 11.43
C THR A 278 -20.98 18.23 10.90
N GLN A 279 -19.93 17.44 11.13
CA GLN A 279 -18.58 17.76 10.69
C GLN A 279 -18.27 17.20 9.31
N THR A 280 -17.51 17.97 8.56
CA THR A 280 -17.02 17.63 7.24
C THR A 280 -15.93 16.56 7.33
N ALA A 281 -16.11 15.47 6.60
CA ALA A 281 -15.08 14.46 6.37
C ALA A 281 -14.20 14.86 5.19
N ARG A 282 -12.98 14.30 5.16
CA ARG A 282 -11.98 14.65 4.16
C ARG A 282 -11.22 13.43 3.66
N THR A 283 -10.89 13.43 2.37
CA THR A 283 -9.96 12.48 1.75
C THR A 283 -9.11 13.19 0.70
N THR A 284 -7.90 12.69 0.44
CA THR A 284 -7.00 13.24 -0.59
C THR A 284 -6.75 12.23 -1.70
N LEU A 285 -6.62 12.69 -2.95
CA LEU A 285 -6.46 11.82 -4.13
C LEU A 285 -5.58 12.47 -5.18
N SER A 286 -4.93 11.64 -6.00
CA SER A 286 -4.33 12.08 -7.26
C SER A 286 -5.23 11.72 -8.42
N LEU A 287 -5.49 12.67 -9.32
CA LEU A 287 -6.35 12.51 -10.49
C LEU A 287 -5.51 12.59 -11.77
N LEU A 288 -5.63 11.60 -12.65
CA LEU A 288 -5.06 11.64 -13.99
C LEU A 288 -6.00 12.35 -14.94
N VAL A 289 -5.56 13.49 -15.46
CA VAL A 289 -6.31 14.34 -16.37
C VAL A 289 -5.75 14.20 -17.77
N LYS A 290 -6.58 13.77 -18.71
CA LYS A 290 -6.30 13.79 -20.14
C LYS A 290 -6.67 15.16 -20.73
N ASP A 291 -5.80 15.69 -21.57
CA ASP A 291 -5.90 16.96 -22.29
C ASP A 291 -6.30 18.15 -21.38
N PRO A 292 -5.57 18.39 -20.27
CA PRO A 292 -6.01 19.27 -19.17
C PRO A 292 -6.20 20.75 -19.52
N GLN A 293 -5.61 21.22 -20.62
CA GLN A 293 -5.71 22.60 -21.10
C GLN A 293 -6.71 22.77 -22.26
N SER A 294 -7.47 21.73 -22.57
CA SER A 294 -8.43 21.71 -23.68
C SER A 294 -9.89 21.73 -23.18
N GLY A 295 -10.82 22.08 -24.06
CA GLY A 295 -12.26 21.92 -23.80
C GLY A 295 -12.72 20.46 -23.72
N SER A 296 -11.87 19.50 -24.11
CA SER A 296 -12.13 18.06 -24.04
C SER A 296 -11.49 17.39 -22.82
N ALA A 297 -11.04 18.16 -21.83
CA ALA A 297 -10.40 17.62 -20.64
C ALA A 297 -11.28 16.56 -19.95
N LYS A 298 -10.65 15.45 -19.53
CA LYS A 298 -11.31 14.34 -18.81
C LYS A 298 -10.44 13.83 -17.67
N ILE A 299 -11.05 13.43 -16.56
CA ILE A 299 -10.38 12.63 -15.54
C ILE A 299 -10.58 11.17 -15.93
N VAL A 300 -9.47 10.45 -16.13
CA VAL A 300 -9.47 9.09 -16.70
C VAL A 300 -8.88 8.04 -15.76
N ASP A 301 -8.26 8.46 -14.66
CA ASP A 301 -7.79 7.56 -13.60
C ASP A 301 -7.63 8.35 -12.29
N TRP A 302 -7.56 7.65 -11.17
CA TRP A 302 -7.28 8.25 -9.88
C TRP A 302 -6.65 7.24 -8.92
N GLY A 303 -6.00 7.72 -7.88
CA GLY A 303 -5.38 6.87 -6.88
C GLY A 303 -4.98 7.64 -5.64
N ALA A 304 -4.10 7.04 -4.85
CA ALA A 304 -3.58 7.66 -3.65
C ALA A 304 -3.00 9.04 -3.96
N ASP A 305 -3.08 9.94 -2.98
CA ASP A 305 -2.36 11.21 -3.06
C ASP A 305 -0.88 10.96 -3.38
N GLY A 306 -0.31 11.82 -4.22
CA GLY A 306 1.05 11.67 -4.70
C GLY A 306 1.33 10.63 -5.79
N MET A 307 0.36 9.80 -6.21
CA MET A 307 0.54 8.91 -7.37
C MET A 307 0.64 9.69 -8.67
N ILE A 308 1.70 9.46 -9.45
CA ILE A 308 1.90 10.16 -10.74
C ILE A 308 2.15 9.15 -11.84
N ASP A 309 3.29 8.47 -11.78
CA ASP A 309 3.80 7.60 -12.85
C ASP A 309 3.01 6.29 -12.94
N THR A 310 2.26 5.98 -11.88
CA THR A 310 1.48 4.75 -11.78
C THR A 310 0.02 4.90 -12.19
N LEU A 311 -0.46 6.14 -12.32
CA LEU A 311 -1.78 6.39 -12.86
C LEU A 311 -1.76 6.13 -14.36
N LYS A 312 -2.69 5.32 -14.83
CA LYS A 312 -2.80 4.94 -16.24
C LYS A 312 -4.25 5.11 -16.66
N PRO A 313 -4.52 5.63 -17.87
CA PRO A 313 -5.89 5.83 -18.32
C PRO A 313 -6.74 4.58 -18.11
N TYR A 314 -7.89 4.77 -17.47
CA TYR A 314 -8.93 3.77 -17.26
C TYR A 314 -8.54 2.59 -16.36
N ALA A 315 -7.49 2.73 -15.54
CA ALA A 315 -7.00 1.66 -14.69
C ALA A 315 -7.91 1.30 -13.49
N ASN A 316 -8.93 2.11 -13.22
CA ASN A 316 -9.98 1.87 -12.22
C ASN A 316 -11.28 1.31 -12.82
N ALA A 317 -11.25 0.90 -14.09
CA ALA A 317 -12.39 0.25 -14.72
C ALA A 317 -12.66 -1.12 -14.07
N LEU A 318 -13.94 -1.41 -13.84
CA LEU A 318 -14.43 -2.73 -13.49
C LEU A 318 -15.05 -3.37 -14.73
N ALA A 319 -14.94 -4.69 -14.83
CA ALA A 319 -15.65 -5.44 -15.86
C ALA A 319 -17.15 -5.52 -15.53
N LYS A 320 -18.02 -5.26 -16.52
CA LYS A 320 -19.48 -5.23 -16.34
C LYS A 320 -20.08 -6.52 -15.76
N ASP A 321 -19.49 -7.66 -16.10
CA ASP A 321 -19.91 -8.98 -15.63
C ASP A 321 -19.68 -9.18 -14.13
N THR A 322 -18.63 -8.57 -13.58
CA THR A 322 -18.25 -8.71 -12.16
C THR A 322 -19.26 -8.02 -11.22
N VAL A 323 -19.88 -6.92 -11.66
CA VAL A 323 -20.84 -6.13 -10.87
C VAL A 323 -22.30 -6.61 -11.04
N ALA A 324 -22.64 -7.25 -12.16
CA ALA A 324 -23.97 -7.84 -12.34
C ALA A 324 -24.23 -9.01 -11.37
N THR A 325 -23.18 -9.75 -10.99
CA THR A 325 -23.28 -10.86 -10.04
C THR A 325 -23.55 -10.44 -8.59
N THR A 326 -23.24 -9.21 -8.18
CA THR A 326 -23.51 -8.72 -6.80
C THR A 326 -24.89 -8.12 -6.62
N THR A 327 -25.66 -7.93 -7.70
CA THR A 327 -27.02 -7.35 -7.68
C THR A 327 -28.13 -8.39 -7.87
N THR A 328 -27.80 -9.68 -7.92
CA THR A 328 -28.78 -10.77 -8.07
C THR A 328 -28.96 -11.52 -6.75
N ASP A 329 -29.56 -10.89 -5.74
CA ASP A 329 -30.21 -11.55 -4.60
C ASP A 329 -30.96 -10.51 -3.76
N ASP A 330 -31.95 -9.84 -4.37
CA ASP A 330 -33.07 -9.26 -3.62
C ASP A 330 -34.26 -8.94 -4.54
N ASP A 331 -34.82 -9.98 -5.17
CA ASP A 331 -36.21 -9.90 -5.64
C ASP A 331 -36.87 -11.29 -5.62
N THR A 332 -37.34 -11.68 -4.43
CA THR A 332 -38.33 -12.75 -4.34
C THR A 332 -39.71 -12.17 -4.07
N THR A 333 -40.51 -12.24 -5.14
CA THR A 333 -41.95 -12.57 -5.18
C THR A 333 -42.96 -11.47 -4.91
N THR A 334 -43.37 -10.79 -6.00
CA THR A 334 -44.79 -10.50 -6.21
C THR A 334 -45.30 -11.18 -7.48
N THR A 335 -46.20 -12.13 -7.27
CA THR A 335 -46.94 -12.88 -8.30
C THR A 335 -47.75 -11.92 -9.19
N PRO A 336 -47.68 -11.99 -10.53
CA PRO A 336 -48.56 -11.21 -11.40
C PRO A 336 -49.99 -11.80 -11.37
N GLY A 337 -50.92 -11.03 -10.81
CA GLY A 337 -52.36 -11.30 -10.91
C GLY A 337 -52.85 -11.12 -12.35
N SER A 338 -53.63 -12.09 -12.82
CA SER A 338 -54.29 -12.13 -14.13
C SER A 338 -54.97 -10.81 -14.51
N GLY A 339 -54.78 -10.41 -15.77
CA GLY A 339 -55.31 -9.19 -16.34
C GLY A 339 -56.83 -9.17 -16.50
N ASP A 340 -57.42 -8.07 -16.05
CA ASP A 340 -58.71 -7.60 -16.53
C ASP A 340 -58.51 -6.62 -17.70
N THR A 341 -59.36 -6.77 -18.70
CA THR A 341 -59.32 -6.09 -20.00
C THR A 341 -59.83 -4.64 -19.87
N PRO A 342 -59.20 -3.62 -20.50
CA PRO A 342 -59.74 -2.26 -20.48
C PRO A 342 -60.86 -2.08 -21.51
N THR A 343 -62.03 -1.65 -21.05
CA THR A 343 -63.13 -1.12 -21.86
C THR A 343 -62.76 0.27 -22.39
N PRO A 344 -62.95 0.60 -23.69
CA PRO A 344 -62.62 1.92 -24.22
C PRO A 344 -63.69 2.96 -23.85
N GLN A 345 -63.25 4.08 -23.26
CA GLN A 345 -64.08 5.21 -22.88
C GLN A 345 -64.26 6.17 -24.07
N ALA A 346 -65.51 6.41 -24.44
CA ALA A 346 -65.89 7.39 -25.47
C ALA A 346 -65.65 8.83 -24.98
N THR A 347 -64.98 9.62 -25.81
CA THR A 347 -64.72 11.05 -25.59
C THR A 347 -65.92 11.87 -26.07
N ASN A 348 -66.59 12.59 -25.18
CA ASN A 348 -67.49 13.68 -25.53
C ASN A 348 -66.79 15.01 -25.19
N LEU A 349 -66.58 15.84 -26.22
CA LEU A 349 -66.21 17.25 -26.08
C LEU A 349 -67.44 18.09 -25.68
N PRO A 350 -67.21 19.21 -24.99
CA PRO A 350 -67.78 20.51 -25.36
C PRO A 350 -66.80 21.35 -26.18
#